data_AF-A0A7C2K1Q5-F1
#
_entry.id   AF-A0A7C2K1Q5-F1
#
_cell.length_a   1.000
_cell.length_b   1.000
_cell.length_c   1.000
_cell.angle_alpha   90.00
_cell.angle_beta   90.00
_cell.angle_gamma   90.00
#
_symmetry.space_group_name_H-M   'P 1'
#
loop_
_entity.id
_entity.type
_entity.pdbx_description
1 polymer ?
#
loop_
_entity_poly.entity_id
_entity_poly.type
_entity_poly.pdbx_seq_one_letter_code
_entity_poly.pdbx_strand_id
1 'polypeptide(L)'
;MRLRSRTEKFVAQRAFYTPSVRKAKEKRVAIIGSGPAGLTAAYFLRVLGYRVTLFEQTFLGGMLKIGIPFYRLPRRVVDKEIEEILKLGIEVELKNAWRIWKTFW
;
A
#
# COMPACT_ATOMS: atom_id res chain seq x y z
N MET A 1 9.05 32.52 27.79
CA MET A 1 7.83 31.70 27.60
C MET A 1 7.37 31.84 26.15
N ARG A 2 7.84 30.97 25.25
CA ARG A 2 7.61 31.10 23.79
C ARG A 2 6.36 30.30 23.43
N LEU A 3 5.26 31.00 23.13
CA LEU A 3 4.01 30.40 22.67
C LEU A 3 4.25 29.75 21.30
N ARG A 4 4.53 28.44 21.30
CA ARG A 4 4.58 27.64 20.08
C ARG A 4 3.18 27.60 19.46
N SER A 5 3.07 28.26 18.31
CA SER A 5 1.84 28.49 17.57
C SER A 5 1.11 27.18 17.24
N ARG A 6 -0.23 27.24 17.25
CA ARG A 6 -1.18 26.14 16.94
C ARG A 6 -0.87 25.41 15.62
N THR A 7 -0.14 26.07 14.73
CA THR A 7 0.39 25.58 13.44
C THR A 7 1.44 24.48 13.58
N GLU A 8 2.32 24.52 14.58
CA GLU A 8 3.31 23.43 14.79
C GLU A 8 2.62 22.12 15.22
N LYS A 9 1.51 22.21 15.95
CA LYS A 9 0.68 21.05 16.31
C LYS A 9 -0.08 20.47 15.11
N PHE A 10 -0.36 21.27 14.08
CA PHE A 10 -1.03 20.82 12.85
C PHE A 10 -0.05 20.10 11.91
N VAL A 11 1.18 20.61 11.81
CA VAL A 11 2.24 20.01 10.96
C VAL A 11 2.82 18.74 11.59
N ALA A 12 2.87 18.66 12.93
CA ALA A 12 3.28 17.47 13.66
C ALA A 12 2.22 16.33 13.66
N GLN A 13 1.00 16.60 13.22
CA GLN A 13 -0.07 15.60 13.04
C GLN A 13 -0.02 14.89 11.68
N ARG A 14 1.15 14.78 11.05
CA ARG A 14 1.41 13.71 10.07
C ARG A 14 1.62 12.36 10.78
N ALA A 15 0.85 12.11 11.84
CA ALA A 15 0.63 10.76 12.33
C ALA A 15 -0.17 10.07 11.22
N PHE A 16 0.47 9.12 10.54
CA PHE A 16 -0.13 8.33 9.47
C PHE A 16 -1.53 7.87 9.91
N TYR A 17 -2.55 8.34 9.19
CA TYR A 17 -3.93 7.94 9.45
C TYR A 17 -4.08 6.49 9.05
N THR A 18 -3.92 5.57 10.02
CA THR A 18 -4.24 4.17 9.82
C THR A 18 -5.74 4.00 10.10
N PRO A 19 -6.58 3.80 9.07
CA PRO A 19 -8.01 3.62 9.30
C PRO A 19 -8.26 2.36 10.12
N SER A 20 -9.22 2.42 11.03
CA SER A 20 -9.72 1.22 11.69
C SER A 20 -10.47 0.36 10.68
N VAL A 21 -10.02 -0.87 10.50
CA VAL A 21 -10.71 -1.89 9.72
C VAL A 21 -12.05 -2.23 10.40
N ARG A 22 -13.16 -2.16 9.66
CA ARG A 22 -14.49 -2.59 10.15
C ARG A 22 -14.54 -4.10 10.41
N LYS A 23 -15.59 -4.56 11.09
CA LYS A 23 -15.81 -5.99 11.38
C LYS A 23 -15.61 -6.85 10.12
N ALA A 24 -14.84 -7.92 10.26
CA ALA A 24 -14.50 -8.81 9.17
C ALA A 24 -15.77 -9.40 8.52
N LYS A 25 -15.79 -9.40 7.19
CA LYS A 25 -16.81 -10.06 6.36
C LYS A 25 -16.33 -11.45 5.96
N GLU A 26 -17.28 -12.34 5.67
CA GLU A 26 -16.99 -13.71 5.22
C GLU A 26 -16.52 -13.75 3.76
N LYS A 27 -17.00 -12.80 2.94
CA LYS A 27 -16.66 -12.72 1.52
C LYS A 27 -15.20 -12.29 1.32
N ARG A 28 -14.54 -12.96 0.37
CA ARG A 28 -13.16 -12.66 -0.07
C ARG A 28 -13.19 -11.95 -1.42
N VAL A 29 -12.23 -11.05 -1.65
CA VAL A 29 -12.07 -10.31 -2.89
C VAL A 29 -10.66 -10.50 -3.43
N ALA A 30 -10.57 -10.93 -4.69
CA ALA A 30 -9.32 -10.96 -5.45
C ALA A 30 -9.21 -9.69 -6.29
N ILE A 31 -8.05 -9.06 -6.29
CA ILE A 31 -7.75 -7.88 -7.12
C ILE A 31 -6.56 -8.22 -8.01
N ILE A 32 -6.72 -8.05 -9.32
CA ILE A 32 -5.66 -8.29 -10.30
C ILE A 32 -5.00 -6.96 -10.66
N GLY A 33 -3.71 -6.85 -10.35
CA GLY A 33 -2.88 -5.67 -10.58
C GLY A 33 -2.72 -4.80 -9.33
N SER A 34 -1.48 -4.39 -9.09
CA SER A 34 -1.04 -3.55 -7.96
C SER A 34 -0.77 -2.09 -8.34
N GLY A 35 -1.33 -1.63 -9.46
CA GLY A 35 -1.27 -0.22 -9.85
C GLY A 35 -2.07 0.68 -8.89
N PRO A 36 -2.13 1.99 -9.17
CA PRO A 36 -2.83 2.95 -8.31
C PRO A 36 -4.30 2.56 -8.08
N ALA A 37 -5.00 2.09 -9.12
CA ALA A 37 -6.38 1.64 -9.01
C ALA A 37 -6.54 0.40 -8.11
N GLY A 38 -5.68 -0.61 -8.29
CA GLY A 38 -5.73 -1.86 -7.53
C GLY A 38 -5.44 -1.66 -6.05
N LEU A 39 -4.40 -0.87 -5.72
CA LEU A 39 -4.06 -0.51 -4.35
C LEU A 39 -5.16 0.31 -3.67
N THR A 40 -5.76 1.26 -4.39
CA THR A 40 -6.87 2.07 -3.87
C THR A 40 -8.10 1.21 -3.58
N ALA A 41 -8.46 0.32 -4.50
CA ALA A 41 -9.56 -0.61 -4.30
C ALA A 41 -9.30 -1.54 -3.11
N ALA A 42 -8.08 -2.08 -3.01
CA ALA A 42 -7.67 -2.95 -1.92
C ALA A 42 -7.77 -2.25 -0.56
N TYR A 43 -7.29 -1.02 -0.47
CA TYR A 43 -7.39 -0.17 0.72
C TYR A 43 -8.86 -0.02 1.17
N PHE A 44 -9.74 0.48 0.30
CA PHE A 44 -11.13 0.73 0.69
C PHE A 44 -11.89 -0.54 1.05
N LEU A 45 -11.71 -1.62 0.29
CA LEU A 45 -12.34 -2.90 0.59
C LEU A 45 -11.85 -3.48 1.91
N ARG A 46 -10.55 -3.34 2.20
CA ARG A 46 -9.98 -3.78 3.47
C ARG A 46 -10.52 -2.99 4.64
N VAL A 47 -10.60 -1.66 4.52
CA VAL A 47 -11.23 -0.77 5.52
C VAL A 47 -12.70 -1.14 5.76
N LEU A 48 -13.43 -1.54 4.71
CA LEU A 48 -14.81 -2.01 4.82
C LEU A 48 -14.97 -3.43 5.42
N GLY A 49 -13.87 -4.08 5.79
CA GLY A 49 -13.85 -5.38 6.47
C GLY A 49 -13.75 -6.59 5.54
N TYR A 50 -13.57 -6.41 4.23
CA TYR A 50 -13.36 -7.54 3.33
C TYR A 50 -11.96 -8.13 3.50
N ARG A 51 -11.84 -9.44 3.26
CA ARG A 51 -10.55 -10.12 3.10
C ARG A 51 -10.11 -9.94 1.65
N VAL A 52 -8.95 -9.31 1.44
CA VAL A 52 -8.48 -8.93 0.12
C VAL A 52 -7.16 -9.62 -0.16
N THR A 53 -7.08 -10.25 -1.33
CA THR A 53 -5.83 -10.80 -1.89
C THR A 53 -5.51 -10.05 -3.19
N LEU A 54 -4.32 -9.47 -3.25
CA LEU A 54 -3.82 -8.70 -4.38
C LEU A 54 -2.87 -9.58 -5.20
N PHE A 55 -3.15 -9.74 -6.48
CA PHE A 55 -2.33 -10.53 -7.41
C PHE A 55 -1.57 -9.60 -8.34
N GLU A 56 -0.26 -9.76 -8.42
CA GLU A 56 0.60 -8.96 -9.29
C GLU A 56 1.62 -9.84 -10.03
N GLN A 57 1.94 -9.48 -11.26
CA GLN A 57 2.87 -10.25 -12.09
C GLN A 57 4.33 -9.98 -11.71
N THR A 58 4.67 -8.73 -11.42
CA THR A 58 6.05 -8.30 -11.18
C THR A 58 6.21 -7.67 -9.80
N PHE A 59 6.32 -6.35 -9.73
CA PHE A 59 6.50 -5.58 -8.50
C PHE A 59 5.27 -4.73 -8.21
N LEU A 60 5.00 -4.52 -6.91
CA LEU A 60 3.89 -3.71 -6.46
C LEU A 60 4.03 -2.25 -6.90
N GLY A 61 2.92 -1.60 -7.27
CA GLY A 61 2.87 -0.19 -7.63
C GLY A 61 2.66 0.10 -9.12
N GLY A 62 2.78 -0.92 -9.99
CA GLY A 62 2.54 -0.80 -11.43
C GLY A 62 3.24 0.42 -12.06
N MET A 63 2.50 1.24 -12.81
CA MET A 63 3.07 2.42 -13.50
C MET A 63 3.67 3.49 -12.58
N LEU A 64 3.33 3.52 -11.29
CA LEU A 64 3.97 4.43 -10.33
C LEU A 64 5.47 4.15 -10.20
N LYS A 65 5.89 2.89 -10.40
CA LYS A 65 7.31 2.48 -10.33
C LYS A 65 7.93 2.22 -11.70
N ILE A 66 7.14 1.86 -12.71
CA ILE A 66 7.62 1.58 -14.08
C ILE A 66 7.78 2.87 -14.88
N GLY A 67 6.74 3.72 -14.94
CA GLY A 67 6.64 4.78 -15.93
C GLY A 67 7.14 6.15 -15.46
N ILE A 68 7.05 6.44 -14.16
CA ILE A 68 7.39 7.77 -13.63
C ILE A 68 8.88 7.83 -13.27
N PRO A 69 9.64 8.81 -13.80
CA PRO A 69 11.05 8.95 -13.46
C PRO A 69 11.28 9.24 -11.97
N PHE A 70 12.37 8.70 -11.40
CA PHE A 70 12.68 8.76 -9.97
C PHE A 70 12.78 10.19 -9.41
N TYR A 71 13.20 11.16 -10.22
CA TYR A 71 13.29 12.56 -9.82
C TYR A 71 11.92 13.25 -9.71
N ARG A 72 10.88 12.71 -10.36
CA ARG A 72 9.49 13.16 -10.21
C ARG A 72 8.75 12.41 -9.12
N LEU A 73 9.04 11.12 -8.96
CA LEU A 73 8.43 10.28 -7.94
C LEU A 73 9.47 9.34 -7.33
N PRO A 74 10.02 9.67 -6.15
CA PRO A 74 11.02 8.83 -5.50
C PRO A 74 10.43 7.47 -5.12
N ARG A 75 11.09 6.38 -5.55
CA ARG A 75 10.62 5.00 -5.32
C ARG A 75 10.33 4.70 -3.85
N ARG A 76 11.19 5.19 -2.94
CA ARG A 76 11.03 5.06 -1.48
C ARG A 76 9.69 5.58 -0.96
N VAL A 77 9.10 6.59 -1.59
CA VAL A 77 7.81 7.16 -1.17
C VAL A 77 6.69 6.22 -1.59
N VAL A 78 6.75 5.72 -2.84
CA VAL A 78 5.79 4.74 -3.35
C VAL A 78 5.84 3.45 -2.54
N ASP A 79 7.04 2.95 -2.25
CA ASP A 79 7.24 1.73 -1.47
C ASP A 79 6.67 1.87 -0.06
N LYS A 80 6.93 3.01 0.60
CA LYS A 80 6.36 3.31 1.92
C LYS A 80 4.83 3.35 1.91
N GLU A 81 4.23 4.00 0.91
CA GLU A 81 2.77 4.08 0.78
C GLU A 81 2.14 2.68 0.56
N ILE A 82 2.78 1.86 -0.29
CA ILE A 82 2.36 0.47 -0.52
C ILE A 82 2.45 -0.32 0.79
N GLU A 83 3.56 -0.23 1.52
CA GLU A 83 3.72 -0.91 2.80
C GLU A 83 2.65 -0.52 3.82
N GLU A 84 2.28 0.77 3.88
CA GLU A 84 1.23 1.26 4.76
C GLU A 84 -0.15 0.70 4.40
N ILE A 85 -0.47 0.62 3.10
CA ILE A 85 -1.70 -0.05 2.63
C ILE A 85 -1.68 -1.52 3.01
N LEU A 86 -0.57 -2.23 2.81
CA LEU A 86 -0.46 -3.67 3.11
C LEU A 86 -0.56 -3.98 4.61
N LYS A 87 -0.11 -3.07 5.49
CA LYS A 87 -0.26 -3.18 6.96
C LYS A 87 -1.70 -3.29 7.42
N LEU A 88 -2.68 -2.95 6.58
CA LEU A 88 -4.08 -3.22 6.87
C LEU A 88 -4.42 -4.71 6.86
N GLY A 89 -3.49 -5.60 6.49
CA GLY A 89 -3.68 -7.04 6.40
C GLY A 89 -4.25 -7.45 5.05
N ILE A 90 -3.72 -6.86 3.97
CA ILE A 90 -4.00 -7.26 2.59
C ILE A 90 -2.97 -8.34 2.22
N GLU A 91 -3.43 -9.49 1.75
CA GLU A 91 -2.55 -10.55 1.27
C GLU A 91 -2.05 -10.22 -0.12
N VAL A 92 -0.80 -10.57 -0.44
CA VAL A 92 -0.20 -10.30 -1.75
C VAL A 92 0.39 -11.58 -2.32
N GLU A 93 -0.01 -11.89 -3.55
CA GLU A 93 0.58 -12.94 -4.37
C GLU A 93 1.31 -12.35 -5.57
N LEU A 94 2.62 -12.54 -5.60
CA LEU A 94 3.48 -12.13 -6.71
C LEU A 94 3.82 -13.34 -7.57
N LYS A 95 3.39 -13.34 -8.85
CA LYS A 95 3.60 -14.48 -9.76
C LYS A 95 5.08 -14.81 -9.97
N ASN A 96 5.94 -13.78 -10.02
CA ASN A 96 7.37 -13.95 -10.33
C ASN A 96 8.32 -13.79 -9.13
N ALA A 97 7.82 -13.49 -7.91
CA ALA A 97 8.72 -13.33 -6.75
C ALA A 97 9.45 -14.63 -6.38
N TRP A 98 8.86 -15.79 -6.70
CA TRP A 98 9.43 -17.10 -6.38
C TRP A 98 10.48 -17.62 -7.37
N ARG A 99 10.60 -17.05 -8.57
CA ARG A 99 11.49 -17.61 -9.61
C ARG A 99 12.93 -17.08 -9.56
N ILE A 100 13.20 -16.08 -8.72
CA ILE A 100 14.54 -15.47 -8.59
C ILE A 100 15.31 -16.06 -7.40
N TRP A 101 14.61 -16.49 -6.34
CA TRP A 101 15.23 -17.04 -5.13
C TRP A 101 15.46 -18.56 -5.16
N LYS A 102 14.82 -19.29 -6.08
CA LYS A 102 14.98 -20.76 -6.25
C LYS A 102 16.00 -21.17 -7.32
N THR A 103 16.63 -20.23 -8.01
CA THR A 103 17.58 -20.53 -9.11
C THR A 103 19.05 -20.35 -8.70
N PHE A 104 19.31 -20.10 -7.42
CA PHE A 104 20.65 -19.96 -6.86
C PHE A 104 20.88 -20.88 -5.65
N TRP A 105 20.42 -22.13 -5.69
CA TRP A 105 20.92 -23.26 -4.89
C TRP A 105 20.59 -24.56 -5.62
#